data_AF-A0A0P0N1K6-F1
#
_entry.id   AF-A0A0P0N1K6-F1
#
_cell.length_a   1.000
_cell.length_b   1.000
_cell.length_c   1.000
_cell.angle_alpha   90.00
_cell.angle_beta   90.00
_cell.angle_gamma   90.00
#
_symmetry.space_group_name_H-M   'P 1'
#
loop_
_entity.id
_entity.type
_entity.pdbx_description
1 polymer ?
#
loop_
_entity_poly.entity_id
_entity_poly.type
_entity_poly.pdbx_seq_one_letter_code
_entity_poly.pdbx_strand_id
1 'polypeptide(L)'
;MSMQISVKYDDVYNALETLRGIRLRGSIQGPPLSKLPLREIVEKGLGHAVLGSEEYRGSRIVGVRITDNLYLICHFGTEEPDDFCVALEAENAWGRVVEAADKLSRLMKESYTLTLSAIIHALQGIISSEEEEIEEISDPDQVIEELLTWLPEYVAVTE
;
A
#
# COMPACT_ATOMS: atom_id res chain seq x y z
N MET A 1 1.80 8.53 -28.12
CA MET A 1 3.05 7.90 -27.63
C MET A 1 3.06 8.14 -26.14
N SER A 2 2.83 7.11 -25.32
CA SER A 2 2.99 7.28 -23.87
C SER A 2 4.46 7.59 -23.60
N MET A 3 4.73 8.65 -22.84
CA MET A 3 6.07 8.89 -22.31
C MET A 3 6.33 7.78 -21.30
N GLN A 4 7.20 6.84 -21.64
CA GLN A 4 7.75 5.93 -20.64
C GLN A 4 8.65 6.77 -19.73
N ILE A 5 8.27 6.87 -18.48
CA ILE A 5 9.01 7.54 -17.41
C ILE A 5 10.13 6.57 -17.01
N SER A 6 11.37 7.02 -17.06
CA SER A 6 12.51 6.22 -16.61
C SER A 6 12.92 6.69 -15.22
N VAL A 7 12.99 5.75 -14.28
CA VAL A 7 13.45 6.01 -12.90
C VAL A 7 14.58 5.04 -12.60
N LYS A 8 15.61 5.47 -11.87
CA LYS A 8 16.71 4.58 -11.50
C LYS A 8 16.28 3.64 -10.39
N TYR A 9 16.75 2.40 -10.45
CA TYR A 9 16.51 1.41 -9.41
C TYR A 9 16.86 1.94 -8.01
N ASP A 10 18.06 2.52 -7.86
CA ASP A 10 18.54 3.09 -6.60
C ASP A 10 17.60 4.19 -6.05
N ASP A 11 16.97 4.97 -6.91
CA ASP A 11 16.05 6.03 -6.47
C ASP A 11 14.75 5.43 -5.92
N VAL A 12 14.24 4.36 -6.55
CA VAL A 12 13.07 3.60 -6.07
C VAL A 12 13.40 2.90 -4.76
N TYR A 13 14.55 2.25 -4.67
CA TYR A 13 15.06 1.61 -3.45
C TYR A 13 15.11 2.59 -2.29
N ASN A 14 15.77 3.74 -2.49
CA ASN A 14 15.89 4.77 -1.46
C ASN A 14 14.53 5.38 -1.05
N ALA A 15 13.56 5.44 -1.96
CA ALA A 15 12.21 5.88 -1.65
C ALA A 15 11.48 4.88 -0.73
N LEU A 16 11.70 3.59 -0.96
CA LEU A 16 11.08 2.49 -0.21
C LEU A 16 11.83 2.09 1.06
N GLU A 17 13.05 2.58 1.29
CA GLU A 17 13.87 2.29 2.48
C GLU A 17 13.13 2.58 3.80
N THR A 18 12.24 3.58 3.80
CA THR A 18 11.39 3.88 4.97
C THR A 18 10.45 2.74 5.32
N LEU A 19 10.24 1.71 4.49
CA LEU A 19 9.40 0.55 4.80
C LEU A 19 10.15 -0.57 5.54
N ARG A 20 11.49 -0.54 5.59
CA ARG A 20 12.30 -1.61 6.19
C ARG A 20 11.97 -1.86 7.67
N GLY A 21 11.70 -3.10 8.06
CA GLY A 21 11.35 -3.48 9.42
C GLY A 21 9.87 -3.27 9.77
N ILE A 22 9.02 -2.91 8.80
CA ILE A 22 7.57 -3.06 8.96
C ILE A 22 7.23 -4.56 8.91
N ARG A 23 6.46 -5.02 9.89
CA ARG A 23 5.93 -6.38 9.93
C ARG A 23 4.53 -6.42 9.34
N LEU A 24 4.32 -7.31 8.37
CA LEU A 24 3.07 -7.56 7.70
C LEU A 24 2.35 -8.68 8.44
N ARG A 25 1.37 -8.30 9.26
CA ARG A 25 0.68 -9.23 10.19
C ARG A 25 -0.41 -10.05 9.51
N GLY A 26 -0.74 -9.72 8.26
CA GLY A 26 -1.79 -10.36 7.49
C GLY A 26 -2.60 -9.36 6.69
N SER A 27 -3.41 -9.88 5.79
CA SER A 27 -4.39 -9.12 5.03
C SER A 27 -5.80 -9.66 5.27
N ILE A 28 -6.76 -8.76 5.32
CA ILE A 28 -8.18 -9.08 5.30
C ILE A 28 -8.65 -8.75 3.90
N GLN A 29 -8.83 -9.79 3.09
CA GLN A 29 -9.43 -9.63 1.77
C GLN A 29 -10.94 -9.50 1.92
N GLY A 30 -11.51 -8.43 1.35
CA GLY A 30 -12.91 -8.39 1.00
C GLY A 30 -13.10 -9.15 -0.31
N PRO A 31 -13.95 -10.18 -0.38
CA PRO A 31 -14.35 -10.77 -1.66
C PRO A 31 -15.07 -9.75 -2.53
N PRO A 32 -15.15 -9.96 -3.86
CA PRO A 32 -15.84 -9.04 -4.76
C PRO A 32 -17.36 -8.88 -4.50
N LEU A 33 -17.94 -9.66 -3.57
CA LEU A 33 -19.38 -9.70 -3.24
C LEU A 33 -19.69 -10.14 -1.78
N SER A 34 -18.82 -9.92 -0.79
CA SER A 34 -19.13 -10.41 0.57
C SER A 34 -20.09 -9.51 1.35
N LYS A 35 -20.97 -10.14 2.13
CA LYS A 35 -21.96 -9.50 3.03
C LYS A 35 -21.35 -8.64 4.15
N LEU A 36 -20.02 -8.48 4.19
CA LEU A 36 -19.32 -7.69 5.17
C LEU A 36 -19.01 -6.31 4.55
N PRO A 37 -19.69 -5.24 4.99
CA PRO A 37 -19.49 -3.91 4.43
C PRO A 37 -18.19 -3.31 4.96
N LEU A 38 -17.04 -3.81 4.48
CA LEU A 38 -15.71 -3.51 5.04
C LEU A 38 -15.45 -2.00 5.06
N ARG A 39 -15.80 -1.30 3.98
CA ARG A 39 -15.79 0.17 3.95
C ARG A 39 -16.63 0.80 5.05
N GLU A 40 -17.87 0.36 5.24
CA GLU A 40 -18.71 0.92 6.30
C GLU A 40 -18.17 0.60 7.70
N ILE A 41 -17.64 -0.59 7.92
CA ILE A 41 -17.02 -0.99 9.19
C ILE A 41 -15.82 -0.08 9.51
N VAL A 42 -14.97 0.15 8.53
CA VAL A 42 -13.78 0.99 8.68
C VAL A 42 -14.16 2.45 8.86
N GLU A 43 -14.97 3.01 7.96
CA GLU A 43 -15.26 4.45 7.97
C GLU A 43 -16.27 4.84 9.06
N LYS A 44 -17.30 4.03 9.32
CA LYS A 44 -18.32 4.32 10.35
C LYS A 44 -17.98 3.70 11.70
N GLY A 45 -17.43 2.48 11.73
CA GLY A 45 -17.10 1.78 12.96
C GLY A 45 -15.78 2.22 13.59
N LEU A 46 -14.75 2.48 12.76
CA LEU A 46 -13.41 2.87 13.19
C LEU A 46 -13.07 4.34 12.88
N GLY A 47 -14.05 5.15 12.47
CA GLY A 47 -13.85 6.54 12.04
C GLY A 47 -13.09 7.44 13.04
N HIS A 48 -13.20 7.17 14.34
CA HIS A 48 -12.47 7.89 15.40
C HIS A 48 -10.96 7.63 15.43
N ALA A 49 -10.52 6.56 14.76
CA ALA A 49 -9.12 6.10 14.72
C ALA A 49 -8.48 6.28 13.32
N VAL A 50 -9.20 6.90 12.38
CA VAL A 50 -8.70 7.20 11.03
C VAL A 50 -7.60 8.26 11.10
N LEU A 51 -6.45 7.95 10.51
CA LEU A 51 -5.29 8.83 10.42
C LEU A 51 -5.31 9.68 9.15
N GLY A 52 -5.94 9.18 8.08
CA GLY A 52 -6.05 9.85 6.79
C GLY A 52 -6.87 9.04 5.80
N SER A 53 -7.42 9.73 4.80
CA SER A 53 -8.14 9.11 3.68
C SER A 53 -7.79 9.80 2.37
N GLU A 54 -7.43 9.02 1.36
CA GLU A 54 -7.08 9.49 0.03
C GLU A 54 -8.03 8.85 -0.99
N GLU A 55 -8.44 9.59 -2.01
CA GLU A 55 -9.34 9.08 -3.06
C GLU A 55 -8.94 9.65 -4.43
N TYR A 56 -8.74 8.76 -5.39
CA TYR A 56 -8.38 9.12 -6.76
C TYR A 56 -8.70 7.98 -7.72
N ARG A 57 -9.33 8.32 -8.86
CA ARG A 57 -9.58 7.46 -10.04
C ARG A 57 -9.66 5.95 -9.72
N GLY A 58 -10.82 5.49 -9.26
CA GLY A 58 -11.03 4.06 -9.07
C GLY A 58 -10.66 3.54 -7.69
N SER A 59 -9.88 4.26 -6.88
CA SER A 59 -9.43 3.77 -5.57
C SER A 59 -9.65 4.79 -4.44
N ARG A 60 -9.97 4.26 -3.25
CA ARG A 60 -10.00 5.00 -1.99
C ARG A 60 -9.20 4.25 -0.94
N ILE A 61 -8.28 4.95 -0.27
CA ILE A 61 -7.35 4.37 0.70
C ILE A 61 -7.56 5.04 2.05
N VAL A 62 -7.65 4.23 3.11
CA VAL A 62 -7.89 4.70 4.48
C VAL A 62 -6.88 4.07 5.43
N GLY A 63 -6.12 4.89 6.13
CA GLY A 63 -5.22 4.46 7.21
C GLY A 63 -5.93 4.56 8.57
N VAL A 64 -5.92 3.48 9.34
CA VAL A 64 -6.53 3.40 10.68
C VAL A 64 -5.48 2.97 11.70
N ARG A 65 -5.44 3.65 12.85
CA ARG A 65 -4.59 3.25 13.97
C ARG A 65 -5.33 2.29 14.90
N ILE A 66 -4.80 1.09 15.10
CA ILE A 66 -5.37 0.11 16.05
C ILE A 66 -4.70 0.22 17.42
N THR A 67 -3.37 0.29 17.42
CA THR A 67 -2.55 0.56 18.63
C THR A 67 -1.42 1.53 18.28
N ASP A 68 -0.48 1.78 19.18
CA ASP A 68 0.67 2.66 18.89
C ASP A 68 1.56 2.12 17.77
N ASN A 69 1.63 0.78 17.64
CA ASN A 69 2.47 0.10 16.67
C ASN A 69 1.68 -0.68 15.62
N LEU A 70 0.37 -0.89 15.79
CA LEU A 70 -0.45 -1.63 14.83
C LEU A 70 -1.38 -0.68 14.06
N TYR A 71 -1.28 -0.76 12.74
CA TYR A 71 -2.02 0.05 11.78
C TYR A 71 -2.76 -0.88 10.83
N LEU A 72 -3.96 -0.47 10.41
CA LEU A 72 -4.72 -1.11 9.35
C LEU A 72 -4.80 -0.14 8.17
N ILE A 73 -4.29 -0.54 7.02
CA ILE A 73 -4.43 0.24 5.79
C ILE A 73 -5.43 -0.47 4.90
N CYS A 74 -6.52 0.21 4.55
CA CYS A 74 -7.58 -0.34 3.72
C CYS A 74 -7.59 0.30 2.36
N HIS A 75 -7.63 -0.51 1.31
CA HIS A 75 -7.90 -0.13 -0.06
C HIS A 75 -9.35 -0.49 -0.39
N PHE A 76 -10.05 0.42 -1.04
CA PHE A 76 -11.42 0.23 -1.50
C PHE A 76 -11.52 0.59 -2.99
N GLY A 77 -11.91 -0.38 -3.79
CA GLY A 77 -12.18 -0.18 -5.20
C GLY A 77 -13.53 0.53 -5.38
N THR A 78 -13.53 1.63 -6.13
CA THR A 78 -14.74 2.44 -6.40
C THR A 78 -15.39 2.09 -7.73
N GLU A 79 -14.63 1.46 -8.64
CA GLU A 79 -15.08 1.04 -9.98
C GLU A 79 -15.13 -0.49 -10.12
N GLU A 80 -14.10 -1.18 -9.61
CA GLU A 80 -14.04 -2.64 -9.52
C GLU A 80 -13.95 -3.09 -8.06
N PRO A 81 -14.51 -4.25 -7.69
CA PRO A 81 -14.55 -4.68 -6.31
C PRO A 81 -13.20 -5.29 -5.89
N ASP A 82 -12.36 -4.44 -5.31
CA ASP A 82 -10.98 -4.71 -4.91
C ASP A 82 -10.72 -4.22 -3.49
N ASP A 83 -11.66 -4.55 -2.60
CA ASP A 83 -11.63 -4.10 -1.21
C ASP A 83 -10.75 -5.03 -0.38
N PHE A 84 -9.73 -4.50 0.28
CA PHE A 84 -8.91 -5.26 1.23
C PHE A 84 -8.30 -4.34 2.28
N CYS A 85 -7.85 -4.92 3.39
CA CYS A 85 -7.02 -4.23 4.36
C CYS A 85 -5.75 -5.00 4.67
N VAL A 86 -4.66 -4.30 4.90
CA VAL A 86 -3.36 -4.84 5.30
C VAL A 86 -3.04 -4.39 6.71
N ALA A 87 -2.67 -5.33 7.58
CA ALA A 87 -2.26 -5.04 8.96
C ALA A 87 -0.73 -4.86 9.03
N LEU A 88 -0.29 -3.66 9.41
CA LEU A 88 1.11 -3.29 9.53
C LEU A 88 1.50 -3.07 10.99
N GLU A 89 2.57 -3.72 11.44
CA GLU A 89 3.14 -3.55 12.77
C GLU A 89 4.52 -2.89 12.70
N ALA A 90 4.58 -1.61 13.08
CA ALA A 90 5.80 -0.82 13.33
C ALA A 90 5.45 0.54 13.94
N GLU A 91 6.43 1.22 14.54
CA GLU A 91 6.28 2.64 14.90
C GLU A 91 5.99 3.47 13.64
N ASN A 92 4.93 4.27 13.70
CA ASN A 92 4.50 5.17 12.63
C ASN A 92 4.38 4.49 11.24
N ALA A 93 3.92 3.24 11.17
CA ALA A 93 3.85 2.48 9.92
C ALA A 93 3.09 3.22 8.81
N TRP A 94 1.96 3.87 9.15
CA TRP A 94 1.21 4.70 8.21
C TRP A 94 2.03 5.87 7.65
N GLY A 95 2.70 6.64 8.51
CA GLY A 95 3.51 7.78 8.08
C GLY A 95 4.66 7.37 7.17
N ARG A 96 5.25 6.19 7.40
CA ARG A 96 6.31 5.60 6.57
C ARG A 96 5.79 5.21 5.18
N VAL A 97 4.60 4.60 5.10
CA VAL A 97 3.95 4.29 3.81
C VAL A 97 3.61 5.56 3.03
N VAL A 98 3.06 6.58 3.71
CA VAL A 98 2.78 7.90 3.12
C VAL A 98 4.04 8.57 2.60
N GLU A 99 5.14 8.52 3.37
CA GLU A 99 6.43 9.07 2.96
C GLU A 99 6.99 8.37 1.71
N ALA A 100 6.92 7.04 1.66
CA ALA A 100 7.32 6.26 0.49
C ALA A 100 6.50 6.65 -0.76
N ALA A 101 5.18 6.76 -0.61
CA ALA A 101 4.29 7.16 -1.69
C ALA A 101 4.57 8.58 -2.19
N ASP A 102 4.79 9.57 -1.29
CA ASP A 102 5.16 10.93 -1.70
C ASP A 102 6.48 10.95 -2.48
N LYS A 103 7.51 10.25 -2.00
CA LYS A 103 8.80 10.14 -2.71
C LYS A 103 8.64 9.52 -4.09
N LEU A 104 7.95 8.38 -4.18
CA LEU A 104 7.73 7.70 -5.47
C LEU A 104 6.90 8.54 -6.43
N SER A 105 5.84 9.19 -5.96
CA SER A 105 4.98 10.03 -6.80
C SER A 105 5.76 11.15 -7.49
N ARG A 106 6.74 11.74 -6.79
CA ARG A 106 7.61 12.80 -7.33
C ARG A 106 8.63 12.25 -8.32
N LEU A 107 9.25 11.10 -8.01
CA LEU A 107 10.22 10.45 -8.90
C LEU A 107 9.56 10.00 -10.20
N MET A 108 8.39 9.38 -10.10
CA MET A 108 7.63 8.86 -11.21
C MET A 108 6.78 9.93 -11.90
N LYS A 109 6.64 11.13 -11.34
CA LYS A 109 5.71 12.18 -11.84
C LYS A 109 4.28 11.66 -12.01
N GLU A 110 3.88 10.77 -11.10
CA GLU A 110 2.57 10.12 -11.08
C GLU A 110 1.71 10.63 -9.93
N SER A 111 0.42 10.28 -9.95
CA SER A 111 -0.48 10.63 -8.85
C SER A 111 -0.03 9.98 -7.54
N TYR A 112 0.03 10.78 -6.47
CA TYR A 112 0.32 10.30 -5.12
C TYR A 112 -0.57 9.12 -4.71
N THR A 113 -1.88 9.20 -4.97
CA THR A 113 -2.82 8.13 -4.62
C THR A 113 -2.60 6.88 -5.46
N LEU A 114 -2.15 7.01 -6.72
CA LEU A 114 -1.80 5.85 -7.56
C LEU A 114 -0.58 5.14 -6.99
N THR A 115 0.48 5.89 -6.64
CA THR A 115 1.68 5.30 -6.02
C THR A 115 1.40 4.71 -4.64
N LEU A 116 0.52 5.34 -3.85
CA LEU A 116 0.08 4.82 -2.56
C LEU A 116 -0.68 3.50 -2.74
N SER A 117 -1.60 3.44 -3.71
CA SER A 117 -2.32 2.20 -4.05
C SER A 117 -1.35 1.09 -4.45
N ALA A 118 -0.42 1.38 -5.35
CA ALA A 118 0.56 0.41 -5.82
C ALA A 118 1.45 -0.13 -4.69
N ILE A 119 1.89 0.74 -3.75
CA ILE A 119 2.62 0.28 -2.55
C ILE A 119 1.73 -0.66 -1.72
N ILE A 120 0.47 -0.32 -1.47
CA ILE A 120 -0.42 -1.13 -0.63
C ILE A 120 -0.69 -2.49 -1.25
N HIS A 121 -0.88 -2.55 -2.58
CA HIS A 121 -0.96 -3.81 -3.31
C HIS A 121 0.35 -4.61 -3.26
N ALA A 122 1.50 -3.95 -3.34
CA ALA A 122 2.78 -4.63 -3.19
C ALA A 122 2.93 -5.25 -1.78
N LEU A 123 2.55 -4.50 -0.74
CA LEU A 123 2.53 -5.01 0.64
C LEU A 123 1.55 -6.17 0.82
N GLN A 124 0.41 -6.15 0.14
CA GLN A 124 -0.54 -7.26 0.12
C GLN A 124 0.06 -8.49 -0.56
N GLY A 125 0.77 -8.32 -1.68
CA GLY A 125 1.40 -9.40 -2.45
C GLY A 125 2.49 -10.14 -1.68
N ILE A 126 3.24 -9.45 -0.82
CA ILE A 126 4.27 -10.05 0.04
C ILE A 126 3.66 -11.00 1.09
N ILE A 127 2.43 -10.75 1.53
CA ILE A 127 1.80 -11.55 2.60
C ILE A 127 1.51 -12.95 2.07
N SER A 128 2.34 -13.91 2.48
CA SER A 128 2.16 -15.32 2.18
C SER A 128 0.91 -15.86 2.87
N SER A 129 0.15 -16.70 2.17
CA SER A 129 -1.08 -17.32 2.69
C SER A 129 -0.82 -18.57 3.56
N GLU A 130 0.44 -18.83 3.92
CA GLU A 130 0.77 -19.91 4.86
C GLU A 130 0.53 -19.41 6.30
N GLU A 131 -0.42 -20.05 6.97
CA GLU A 131 -0.96 -19.59 8.25
C GLU A 131 0.14 -19.60 9.32
N GLU A 132 0.49 -18.40 9.82
CA GLU A 132 1.27 -18.05 11.03
C GLU A 132 2.59 -17.29 10.82
N GLU A 133 3.13 -17.18 9.60
CA GLU A 133 4.38 -16.43 9.39
C GLU A 133 4.12 -14.91 9.29
N ILE A 134 4.77 -14.16 10.18
CA ILE A 134 4.77 -12.69 10.12
C ILE A 134 5.93 -12.29 9.23
N GLU A 135 5.61 -11.83 8.03
CA GLU A 135 6.62 -11.33 7.09
C GLU A 135 7.13 -9.97 7.56
N GLU A 136 8.45 -9.81 7.64
CA GLU A 136 9.09 -8.51 7.90
C GLU A 136 9.77 -8.02 6.63
N ILE A 137 9.54 -6.75 6.26
CA ILE A 137 10.23 -6.15 5.11
C ILE A 137 11.70 -5.97 5.48
N SER A 138 12.50 -6.98 5.19
CA SER A 138 13.93 -6.99 5.50
C SER A 138 14.74 -6.20 4.46
N ASP A 139 14.24 -6.16 3.22
CA ASP A 139 14.84 -5.49 2.08
C ASP A 139 13.75 -4.79 1.23
N PRO A 140 13.87 -3.50 0.91
CA PRO A 140 12.99 -2.81 -0.03
C PRO A 140 12.81 -3.51 -1.38
N ASP A 141 13.79 -4.32 -1.81
CA ASP A 141 13.68 -5.13 -3.03
C ASP A 141 12.42 -6.02 -3.05
N GLN A 142 12.03 -6.56 -1.88
CA GLN A 142 10.81 -7.36 -1.73
C GLN A 142 9.54 -6.57 -2.13
N VAL A 143 9.54 -5.26 -1.88
CA VAL A 143 8.44 -4.38 -2.25
C VAL A 143 8.54 -3.97 -3.72
N ILE A 144 9.76 -3.75 -4.24
CA ILE A 144 9.97 -3.37 -5.65
C ILE A 144 9.47 -4.46 -6.59
N GLU A 145 9.79 -5.73 -6.32
CA GLU A 145 9.37 -6.87 -7.13
C GLU A 145 7.85 -6.90 -7.33
N GLU A 146 7.10 -6.73 -6.24
CA GLU A 146 5.64 -6.67 -6.29
C GLU A 146 5.13 -5.36 -6.90
N LEU A 147 5.72 -4.21 -6.54
CA LEU A 147 5.32 -2.88 -7.00
C LEU A 147 5.34 -2.76 -8.53
N LEU A 148 6.32 -3.37 -9.20
CA LEU A 148 6.44 -3.37 -10.65
C LEU A 148 5.26 -4.07 -11.35
N THR A 149 4.61 -5.02 -10.68
CA THR A 149 3.40 -5.70 -11.18
C THR A 149 2.19 -4.75 -11.21
N TRP A 150 2.17 -3.74 -10.34
CA TRP A 150 1.04 -2.82 -10.14
C TRP A 150 1.23 -1.45 -10.80
N LEU A 151 2.35 -1.20 -11.48
CA LEU A 151 2.63 0.04 -12.22
C LEU A 151 2.85 -0.24 -13.73
N PRO A 152 1.90 -0.82 -14.48
CA PRO A 152 2.24 -1.62 -15.65
C PRO A 152 2.43 -0.84 -16.97
N GLU A 153 2.37 0.50 -17.01
CA GLU A 153 2.40 1.22 -18.30
C GLU A 153 3.30 2.45 -18.40
N TYR A 154 3.96 2.89 -17.32
CA TYR A 154 4.67 4.19 -17.34
C TYR A 154 6.07 4.19 -16.77
N VAL A 155 6.55 3.17 -16.05
CA VAL A 155 7.87 3.23 -15.40
C VAL A 155 8.81 2.15 -15.92
N ALA A 156 9.85 2.54 -16.67
CA ALA A 156 11.02 1.70 -16.87
C ALA A 156 12.00 1.95 -15.73
N VAL A 157 12.19 0.96 -14.85
CA VAL A 157 13.28 0.99 -13.89
C VAL A 157 14.56 0.59 -14.62
N THR A 158 15.55 1.49 -14.66
CA THR A 158 16.86 1.24 -15.28
C THR A 158 17.94 1.08 -14.21
N GLU A 159 18.98 0.31 -14.54
CA GLU A 159 20.23 0.25 -13.75
C GLU A 159 20.81 1.66 -13.48
#